data_AF-A0A844MI34-F1
#
_entry.id   AF-A0A844MI34-F1
#
_cell.length_a   1.000
_cell.length_b   1.000
_cell.length_c   1.000
_cell.angle_alpha   90.00
_cell.angle_beta   90.00
_cell.angle_gamma   90.00
#
_symmetry.space_group_name_H-M   'P 1'
#
loop_
_entity.id
_entity.type
_entity.pdbx_description
1 polymer ?
#
loop_
_entity_poly.entity_id
_entity_poly.type
_entity_poly.pdbx_seq_one_letter_code
_entity_poly.pdbx_strand_id
1 'polypeptide(L)'
;MSLKTFQVNLSNLRPWLTLLVFMWLLGSLGLGWLVNSVLIIVGLLLLAPILAFFGFRLWLQRNLVSDRCPVCQYEFTGLNKTQLQCPNCGEQLLVQNSHFRRFTPDGTIDVTATAVEVQSQVLEE
;
A
#
# COMPACT_ATOMS: atom_id res chain seq x y z
N MET A 1 42.99 -39.28 -54.46
CA MET A 1 43.47 -38.29 -53.48
C MET A 1 42.33 -37.95 -52.52
N SER A 2 42.61 -37.92 -51.21
CA SER A 2 41.92 -37.09 -50.20
C SER A 2 40.43 -37.37 -49.89
N LEU A 3 40.14 -38.42 -49.11
CA LEU A 3 38.94 -38.48 -48.25
C LEU A 3 39.27 -38.30 -46.75
N LYS A 4 40.56 -38.29 -46.39
CA LYS A 4 41.03 -38.10 -44.99
C LYS A 4 40.89 -36.65 -44.51
N THR A 5 40.93 -35.67 -45.41
CA THR A 5 40.77 -34.24 -45.09
C THR A 5 39.35 -33.88 -44.60
N PHE A 6 38.33 -34.60 -45.06
CA PHE A 6 36.93 -34.38 -44.63
C PHE A 6 36.66 -34.86 -43.19
N GLN A 7 37.28 -35.98 -42.77
CA GLN A 7 37.13 -36.47 -41.39
C GLN A 7 37.77 -35.54 -40.35
N VAL A 8 38.91 -34.93 -40.65
CA VAL A 8 39.64 -34.04 -39.72
C VAL A 8 38.95 -32.68 -39.57
N ASN A 9 38.26 -32.20 -40.60
CA ASN A 9 37.44 -30.99 -40.50
C ASN A 9 36.17 -31.24 -39.69
N LEU A 10 35.51 -32.39 -39.86
CA LEU A 10 34.25 -32.67 -39.18
C LEU A 10 34.41 -32.83 -37.66
N SER A 11 35.53 -33.40 -37.18
CA SER A 11 35.81 -33.51 -35.74
C SER A 11 36.04 -32.15 -35.07
N ASN A 12 36.62 -31.19 -35.78
CA ASN A 12 36.82 -29.81 -35.28
C ASN A 12 35.57 -28.93 -35.43
N LEU A 13 34.72 -29.19 -36.43
CA LEU A 13 33.45 -28.50 -36.67
C LEU A 13 32.33 -28.95 -35.72
N ARG A 14 32.35 -30.21 -35.27
CA ARG A 14 31.32 -30.79 -34.39
C ARG A 14 31.11 -30.02 -33.07
N PRO A 15 32.14 -29.62 -32.29
CA PRO A 15 31.94 -28.83 -31.08
C PRO A 15 31.37 -27.43 -31.36
N TRP A 16 31.75 -26.81 -32.48
CA TRP A 16 31.23 -25.51 -32.88
C TRP A 16 29.76 -25.59 -33.32
N LEU A 17 29.40 -26.66 -34.05
CA LEU A 17 28.03 -26.94 -34.43
C LEU A 17 27.15 -27.23 -33.21
N THR A 18 27.65 -27.98 -32.22
CA THR A 18 26.91 -28.21 -30.97
C THR A 18 26.73 -26.94 -30.15
N LEU A 19 27.72 -26.05 -30.12
CA LEU A 19 27.60 -24.74 -29.47
C LEU A 19 26.54 -23.88 -30.14
N LEU A 20 26.53 -23.81 -31.47
CA LEU A 20 25.52 -23.08 -32.23
C LEU A 20 24.12 -23.66 -32.02
N VAL A 21 23.96 -24.97 -32.08
CA VAL A 21 22.68 -25.64 -31.83
C VAL A 21 22.22 -25.43 -30.40
N PHE A 22 23.12 -25.48 -29.42
CA PHE A 22 22.80 -25.26 -28.01
C PHE A 22 22.40 -23.81 -27.73
N MET A 23 23.16 -22.85 -28.27
CA MET A 23 22.84 -21.41 -28.21
C MET A 23 21.51 -21.12 -28.91
N TRP A 24 21.24 -21.76 -30.05
CA TRP A 24 19.98 -21.65 -30.77
C TRP A 24 18.83 -22.26 -29.96
N LEU A 25 19.01 -23.44 -29.37
CA LEU A 25 18.00 -24.07 -28.51
C LEU A 25 17.68 -23.17 -27.32
N LEU A 26 18.70 -22.71 -26.59
CA LEU A 26 18.55 -21.79 -25.46
C LEU A 26 17.87 -20.49 -25.87
N GLY A 27 18.23 -19.95 -27.03
CA GLY A 27 17.57 -18.79 -27.62
C GLY A 27 16.10 -19.07 -27.92
N SER A 28 15.78 -20.18 -28.59
CA SER A 28 14.41 -20.53 -28.97
C SER A 28 13.51 -20.87 -27.77
N LEU A 29 14.08 -21.49 -26.74
CA LEU A 29 13.36 -21.91 -25.53
C LEU A 29 13.22 -20.75 -24.53
N GLY A 30 14.19 -19.83 -24.50
CA GLY A 30 14.28 -18.75 -23.52
C GLY A 30 13.79 -17.38 -24.00
N LEU A 31 13.95 -17.02 -25.28
CA LEU A 31 13.59 -15.67 -25.78
C LEU A 31 12.09 -15.41 -25.66
N GLY A 32 11.24 -16.39 -25.96
CA GLY A 32 9.79 -16.20 -25.88
C GLY A 32 9.33 -15.89 -24.45
N TRP A 33 9.87 -16.60 -23.47
CA TRP A 33 9.56 -16.37 -22.05
C TRP A 33 10.16 -15.05 -21.53
N LEU A 34 11.42 -14.77 -21.89
CA LEU A 34 12.11 -13.55 -21.46
C LEU A 34 11.44 -12.29 -22.04
N VAL A 35 11.13 -12.28 -23.33
CA VAL A 35 10.47 -11.15 -23.99
C VAL A 35 9.07 -10.93 -23.43
N ASN A 36 8.29 -11.99 -23.22
CA ASN A 36 6.97 -11.86 -22.59
C ASN A 36 7.06 -11.30 -21.16
N SER A 37 8.01 -11.77 -20.36
CA SER A 37 8.23 -11.26 -19.00
C SER A 37 8.64 -9.78 -19.01
N VAL A 38 9.58 -9.40 -19.89
CA VAL A 38 10.01 -8.00 -20.05
C VAL A 38 8.84 -7.12 -20.50
N LEU A 39 8.01 -7.58 -21.45
CA LEU A 39 6.81 -6.86 -21.89
C LEU A 39 5.81 -6.67 -20.74
N ILE A 40 5.59 -7.69 -19.90
CA ILE A 40 4.73 -7.57 -18.70
C ILE A 40 5.31 -6.57 -17.71
N ILE A 41 6.62 -6.62 -17.43
CA ILE A 41 7.27 -5.67 -16.51
C ILE A 41 7.17 -4.25 -17.04
N VAL A 42 7.42 -4.03 -18.32
CA VAL A 42 7.29 -2.70 -18.96
C VAL A 42 5.84 -2.24 -18.91
N GLY A 43 4.88 -3.10 -19.25
CA GLY A 43 3.46 -2.79 -19.15
C GLY A 43 3.04 -2.44 -17.72
N LEU A 44 3.51 -3.20 -16.74
CA LEU A 44 3.30 -2.90 -15.32
C LEU A 44 3.99 -1.60 -14.91
N LEU A 45 5.19 -1.32 -15.37
CA LEU A 45 5.91 -0.08 -15.06
C LEU A 45 5.16 1.16 -15.58
N LEU A 46 4.47 1.02 -16.72
CA LEU A 46 3.63 2.07 -17.28
C LEU A 46 2.26 2.17 -16.59
N LEU A 47 1.65 1.04 -16.22
CA LEU A 47 0.34 0.98 -15.57
C LEU A 47 0.40 1.27 -14.07
N ALA A 48 1.47 0.86 -13.39
CA ALA A 48 1.68 1.02 -11.95
C ALA A 48 1.52 2.47 -11.48
N PRO A 49 2.13 3.50 -12.11
CA PRO A 49 1.94 4.88 -11.66
C PRO A 49 0.48 5.33 -11.77
N ILE A 50 -0.25 4.87 -12.78
CA ILE A 50 -1.67 5.19 -12.97
C ILE A 50 -2.48 4.57 -11.83
N LEU A 51 -2.32 3.27 -11.60
CA LEU A 51 -3.02 2.54 -10.53
C LEU A 51 -2.65 3.08 -9.15
N ALA A 52 -1.37 3.40 -8.93
CA ALA A 52 -0.88 4.00 -7.70
C ALA A 52 -1.54 5.36 -7.46
N PHE A 53 -1.63 6.21 -8.47
CA PHE A 53 -2.27 7.53 -8.35
C PHE A 53 -3.76 7.40 -8.01
N PHE A 54 -4.51 6.55 -8.71
CA PHE A 54 -5.94 6.33 -8.42
C PHE A 54 -6.15 5.69 -7.05
N GLY A 55 -5.36 4.68 -6.70
CA GLY A 55 -5.40 4.02 -5.40
C GLY A 55 -5.10 4.99 -4.27
N PHE A 56 -4.05 5.80 -4.41
CA PHE A 56 -3.69 6.82 -3.44
C PHE A 56 -4.77 7.89 -3.28
N ARG A 57 -5.36 8.36 -4.40
CA ARG A 57 -6.46 9.33 -4.38
C ARG A 57 -7.70 8.79 -3.69
N LEU A 58 -8.09 7.55 -3.99
CA LEU A 58 -9.24 6.88 -3.36
C LEU A 58 -8.99 6.64 -1.86
N TRP A 59 -7.77 6.26 -1.50
CA TRP A 59 -7.36 6.07 -0.12
C TRP A 59 -7.44 7.38 0.67
N LEU A 60 -6.90 8.48 0.11
CA LEU A 60 -7.02 9.82 0.70
C LEU A 60 -8.48 10.19 0.93
N GLN A 61 -9.33 10.10 -0.09
CA GLN A 61 -10.76 10.46 0.05
C GLN A 61 -11.48 9.67 1.14
N ARG A 62 -11.12 8.41 1.37
CA ARG A 62 -11.68 7.60 2.45
C ARG A 62 -11.05 7.83 3.82
N ASN A 63 -9.81 8.30 3.86
CA ASN A 63 -9.08 8.52 5.11
C ASN A 63 -9.14 9.99 5.58
N LEU A 64 -9.55 10.92 4.73
CA LEU A 64 -9.80 12.32 5.08
C LEU A 64 -11.11 12.42 5.87
N VAL A 65 -11.02 13.02 7.06
CA VAL A 65 -12.14 13.29 7.95
C VAL A 65 -12.22 14.79 8.14
N SER A 66 -13.37 15.39 7.87
CA SER A 66 -13.62 16.80 8.18
C SER A 66 -14.61 16.86 9.33
N ASP A 67 -14.17 17.46 10.43
CA ASP A 67 -14.98 17.61 11.64
C ASP A 67 -14.62 18.94 12.33
N ARG A 68 -15.31 19.28 13.41
CA ARG A 68 -15.07 20.51 14.18
C ARG A 68 -14.24 20.22 15.42
N CYS A 69 -13.33 21.12 15.75
CA CYS A 69 -12.58 21.05 17.00
C CYS A 69 -13.56 21.13 18.19
N PRO A 70 -13.57 20.17 19.13
CA PRO A 70 -14.49 20.21 20.27
C PRO A 70 -14.19 21.34 21.26
N VAL A 71 -13.02 21.98 21.17
CA VAL A 71 -12.60 23.07 22.06
C VAL A 71 -12.94 24.43 21.47
N CYS A 72 -12.57 24.68 20.22
CA CYS A 72 -12.73 26.00 19.59
C CYS A 72 -13.75 26.05 18.45
N GLN A 73 -14.41 24.93 18.15
CA GLN A 73 -15.42 24.79 17.07
C GLN A 73 -14.90 25.12 15.65
N TYR A 74 -13.58 25.21 15.47
CA TYR A 74 -12.97 25.41 14.15
C TYR A 74 -13.06 24.13 13.32
N GLU A 75 -13.56 24.24 12.09
CA GLU A 75 -13.69 23.13 11.14
C GLU A 75 -12.40 22.95 10.34
N PHE A 76 -11.85 21.74 10.34
CA PHE A 76 -10.65 21.43 9.57
C PHE A 76 -10.62 19.95 9.18
N THR A 77 -9.78 19.62 8.21
CA THR A 77 -9.63 18.25 7.73
C THR A 77 -8.41 17.59 8.36
N GLY A 78 -8.60 16.38 8.86
CA GLY A 78 -7.55 15.53 9.43
C GLY A 78 -7.49 14.17 8.75
N LEU A 79 -6.37 13.47 8.91
CA LEU A 79 -6.25 12.07 8.51
C LEU A 79 -6.78 11.18 9.64
N ASN A 80 -7.62 10.21 9.28
CA ASN A 80 -8.12 9.22 10.24
C ASN A 80 -6.96 8.43 10.87
N LYS A 81 -7.09 8.07 12.16
CA LYS A 81 -6.10 7.35 12.97
C LYS A 81 -4.76 8.09 13.15
N THR A 82 -4.77 9.41 13.02
CA THR A 82 -3.58 10.25 13.31
C THR A 82 -3.85 11.17 14.49
N GLN A 83 -2.77 11.55 15.18
CA GLN A 83 -2.77 12.63 16.16
C GLN A 83 -2.44 13.91 15.41
N LEU A 84 -3.26 14.93 15.61
CA LEU A 84 -3.11 16.21 14.94
C LEU A 84 -3.29 17.36 15.93
N GLN A 85 -2.67 18.49 15.63
CA GLN A 85 -2.78 19.69 16.44
C GLN A 85 -3.74 20.66 15.74
N CYS A 86 -4.73 21.18 16.48
CA CYS A 86 -5.68 22.11 15.91
C CYS A 86 -4.95 23.41 15.50
N PRO A 87 -5.09 23.89 14.25
CA PRO A 87 -4.39 25.09 13.77
C PRO A 87 -4.90 26.39 14.42
N ASN A 88 -6.10 26.37 15.03
CA ASN A 88 -6.71 27.55 15.64
C ASN A 88 -6.40 27.67 17.15
N CYS A 89 -6.50 26.57 17.91
CA CYS A 89 -6.31 26.59 19.37
C CYS A 89 -5.07 25.86 19.89
N GLY A 90 -4.34 25.14 19.04
CA GLY A 90 -3.13 24.41 19.43
C GLY A 90 -3.38 23.12 20.23
N GLU A 91 -4.64 22.70 20.41
CA GLU A 91 -5.00 21.49 21.15
C GLU A 91 -4.60 20.21 20.39
N GLN A 92 -4.09 19.21 21.11
CA GLN A 92 -3.83 17.87 20.55
C GLN A 92 -5.12 17.05 20.48
N LEU A 93 -5.48 16.63 19.28
CA LEU A 93 -6.68 15.86 19.01
C LEU A 93 -6.32 14.52 18.37
N LEU A 94 -7.11 13.51 18.69
CA LEU A 94 -7.03 12.18 18.10
C LEU A 94 -8.24 11.98 17.16
N VAL A 95 -7.97 11.61 15.91
CA VAL A 95 -9.03 11.29 14.94
C VAL A 95 -9.41 9.83 15.10
N GLN A 96 -10.57 9.56 15.72
CA GLN A 96 -11.15 8.22 15.86
C GLN A 96 -12.59 8.22 15.37
N ASN A 97 -12.98 7.15 14.68
CA ASN A 97 -14.35 6.94 14.20
C ASN A 97 -14.92 8.15 13.44
N SER A 98 -14.14 8.72 12.51
CA SER A 98 -14.51 9.90 11.73
C SER A 98 -14.86 11.16 12.55
N HIS A 99 -14.41 11.23 13.81
CA HIS A 99 -14.62 12.38 14.68
C HIS A 99 -13.35 12.82 15.39
N PHE A 100 -13.28 14.12 15.72
CA PHE A 100 -12.20 14.67 16.53
C PHE A 100 -12.50 14.49 18.02
N ARG A 101 -11.66 13.70 18.70
CA ARG A 101 -11.70 13.50 20.15
C ARG A 101 -10.46 14.14 20.78
N ARG A 102 -10.52 14.51 22.06
CA ARG A 102 -9.31 14.91 22.79
C ARG A 102 -8.39 13.72 22.94
N PHE A 103 -7.09 13.96 22.94
CA PHE A 103 -6.11 12.94 23.26
C PHE A 103 -6.20 12.63 24.77
N THR A 104 -6.97 11.60 25.13
CA THR A 104 -7.01 11.06 26.49
C THR A 104 -6.12 9.82 26.56
N PRO A 105 -5.11 9.77 27.45
CA PRO A 105 -4.37 8.54 27.72
C PRO A 105 -5.33 7.45 28.20
N ASP A 106 -5.10 6.20 27.78
CA ASP A 106 -5.84 5.03 28.25
C ASP A 106 -5.74 4.95 29.78
N GLY A 107 -6.85 5.22 30.47
CA GLY A 107 -6.90 5.31 31.94
C GLY A 107 -7.87 6.34 32.50
N THR A 108 -8.45 7.22 31.67
CA THR A 108 -9.49 8.17 32.11
C THR A 108 -10.86 7.57 31.85
N ILE A 109 -11.52 7.10 32.90
CA ILE A 109 -12.89 6.57 32.83
C ILE A 109 -13.81 7.76 32.50
N ASP A 110 -14.47 7.72 31.34
CA ASP A 110 -15.59 8.61 31.03
C ASP A 110 -16.71 8.29 32.02
N VAL A 111 -16.74 9.01 33.15
CA VAL A 111 -17.87 8.96 34.08
C VAL A 111 -19.03 9.64 33.35
N THR A 112 -19.80 8.83 32.64
CA THR A 112 -21.14 9.23 32.19
C THR A 112 -21.92 9.43 33.48
N ALA A 113 -21.98 10.68 33.95
CA ALA A 113 -22.83 11.08 35.07
C ALA A 113 -24.29 10.96 34.62
N THR A 114 -24.79 9.73 34.54
CA THR A 114 -26.22 9.48 34.61
C THR A 114 -26.65 9.99 35.97
N ALA A 115 -27.36 11.12 35.97
CA ALA A 115 -28.05 11.63 37.14
C ALA A 115 -29.02 10.53 37.59
N VAL A 116 -28.57 9.69 38.52
CA VAL A 116 -29.46 8.86 39.32
C VAL A 116 -30.15 9.84 40.25
N GLU A 117 -31.29 10.33 39.79
CA GLU A 117 -32.29 11.00 40.62
C GLU A 117 -32.74 9.99 41.69
N VAL A 118 -32.04 10.01 42.83
CA VAL A 118 -32.46 9.30 44.02
C VAL A 118 -33.78 9.94 44.44
N GLN A 119 -34.90 9.30 44.09
CA GLN A 119 -36.20 9.57 44.70
C GLN A 119 -36.09 9.19 46.17
N SER A 120 -35.73 10.17 47.00
CA SER A 120 -35.89 10.09 48.45
C SER A 120 -37.38 10.00 48.74
N GLN A 121 -37.87 8.77 48.92
CA GLN A 121 -39.19 8.51 49.46
C GLN A 121 -39.15 8.97 50.91
N VAL A 122 -39.65 10.18 51.14
CA VAL A 122 -39.93 10.70 52.47
C VAL A 122 -41.02 9.80 53.05
N LEU A 123 -40.61 8.95 53.99
CA LEU A 123 -41.49 8.11 54.79
C LEU A 123 -42.07 9.00 55.89
N GLU A 124 -43.26 9.56 55.63
CA GLU A 124 -44.10 10.21 56.64
C GLU A 124 -45.10 9.17 57.19
N GLU A 125 -44.86 8.88 58.47
CA GLU A 125 -45.65 8.30 59.58
C GLU A 125 -47.09 7.77 59.32
#